data_AF-G9ZLU6-F1
#
_entry.id   AF-G9ZLU6-F1
#
_cell.length_a   1.000
_cell.length_b   1.000
_cell.length_c   1.000
_cell.angle_alpha   90.00
_cell.angle_beta   90.00
_cell.angle_gamma   90.00
#
_symmetry.space_group_name_H-M   'P 1'
#
loop_
_entity.id
_entity.type
_entity.pdbx_description
1 polymer ?
#
loop_
_entity_poly.entity_id
_entity_poly.type
_entity_poly.pdbx_seq_one_letter_code
_entity_poly.pdbx_strand_id
1 'polypeptide(L)' 'MTRPTAKQALLDSSQKNFNQLVTIINQMTPEQATTPFQFDGRDRNVRDVLIHLYE' A
#
# COMPACT_ATOMS: atom_id res chain seq x y z
N MET A 1 -15.54 -3.98 1.20
CA MET A 1 -15.01 -5.14 1.95
C MET A 1 -15.81 -5.28 3.23
N THR A 2 -16.37 -6.45 3.51
CA THR A 2 -16.98 -6.73 4.82
C THR A 2 -15.89 -6.68 5.90
N ARG A 3 -16.10 -5.86 6.93
CA ARG A 3 -15.13 -5.74 8.03
C ARG A 3 -15.03 -7.09 8.76
N PRO A 4 -13.83 -7.65 8.96
CA PRO A 4 -13.67 -8.90 9.70
C PRO A 4 -14.20 -8.74 11.12
N THR A 5 -15.07 -9.67 11.55
CA THR A 5 -15.65 -9.68 12.92
C THR A 5 -14.99 -10.72 13.83
N ALA A 6 -14.06 -11.52 13.29
CA ALA A 6 -13.31 -12.54 14.02
C ALA A 6 -11.81 -12.32 13.89
N LYS A 7 -11.04 -12.66 14.94
CA LYS A 7 -9.58 -12.50 14.97
C LYS A 7 -8.88 -13.19 13.80
N GLN A 8 -9.23 -14.45 13.52
CA GLN A 8 -8.60 -15.20 12.44
C GLN A 8 -8.89 -14.56 11.07
N ALA A 9 -10.15 -14.21 10.82
CA ALA A 9 -10.55 -13.54 9.58
C ALA A 9 -9.85 -12.18 9.39
N LEU A 10 -9.58 -11.45 10.49
CA LEU A 10 -8.80 -10.22 10.45
C LEU A 10 -7.35 -10.51 10.03
N LEU A 11 -6.70 -11.49 10.66
CA LEU A 11 -5.31 -11.86 10.33
C LEU A 11 -5.18 -12.33 8.88
N ASP A 12 -6.08 -13.20 8.43
CA ASP A 12 -6.09 -13.73 7.06
C ASP A 12 -6.29 -12.60 6.03
N SER A 13 -7.23 -11.70 6.30
CA SER A 13 -7.49 -10.54 5.43
C SER A 13 -6.31 -9.57 5.41
N SER A 14 -5.71 -9.29 6.56
CA SER A 14 -4.54 -8.41 6.66
C SER A 14 -3.35 -8.98 5.91
N GLN A 15 -3.05 -10.27 6.09
CA GLN A 15 -1.95 -10.94 5.41
C GLN A 15 -2.17 -10.96 3.88
N LYS A 16 -3.39 -11.26 3.44
CA LYS A 16 -3.73 -11.24 2.01
C LYS A 16 -3.52 -9.86 1.40
N ASN A 17 -4.04 -8.82 2.04
CA ASN A 17 -3.93 -7.44 1.54
C ASN A 17 -2.47 -6.96 1.55
N PHE A 18 -1.71 -7.30 2.59
CA PHE A 18 -0.29 -6.99 2.68
C PHE A 18 0.50 -7.66 1.55
N ASN A 19 0.28 -8.94 1.30
CA ASN A 19 0.96 -9.67 0.21
C ASN A 19 0.63 -9.07 -1.16
N GLN A 20 -0.62 -8.68 -1.40
CA GLN A 20 -1.03 -8.01 -2.64
C GLN A 20 -0.35 -6.66 -2.80
N LEU A 21 -0.29 -5.85 -1.75
CA LEU A 21 0.40 -4.57 -1.75
C LEU A 21 1.89 -4.75 -2.08
N VAL A 22 2.59 -5.64 -1.38
CA VAL A 22 4.02 -5.92 -1.62
C VAL A 22 4.27 -6.45 -3.03
N THR A 23 3.35 -7.28 -3.56
CA THR A 23 3.47 -7.78 -4.95
C THR A 23 3.44 -6.63 -5.96
N ILE A 24 2.55 -5.65 -5.77
CA ILE A 24 2.46 -4.48 -6.66
C ILE A 24 3.71 -3.62 -6.53
N ILE A 25 4.17 -3.35 -5.30
CA ILE A 25 5.37 -2.53 -5.06
C ILE A 25 6.60 -3.16 -5.72
N ASN A 26 6.76 -4.48 -5.60
CA ASN A 26 7.89 -5.20 -6.17
C ASN A 26 7.89 -5.24 -7.70
N GLN A 27 6.75 -4.97 -8.34
CA GLN A 27 6.65 -4.86 -9.80
C GLN A 27 7.00 -3.46 -10.32
N MET A 28 7.13 -2.46 -9.43
CA MET A 28 7.47 -1.09 -9.81
C MET A 28 8.98 -0.91 -9.94
N THR A 29 9.40 -0.11 -10.92
CA THR A 29 10.78 0.36 -10.99
C THR A 29 11.02 1.52 -10.01
N PRO A 30 12.28 1.82 -9.64
CA PRO A 30 12.61 2.96 -8.79
C PRO A 30 12.12 4.31 -9.37
N GLU A 31 12.12 4.46 -10.71
CA GLU A 31 11.61 5.67 -11.35
C GLU A 31 10.10 5.78 -11.18
N GLN A 32 9.36 4.67 -11.37
CA GLN A 32 7.90 4.65 -11.18
C GLN A 32 7.50 4.96 -9.74
N ALA A 33 8.25 4.43 -8.76
CA ALA A 33 7.97 4.67 -7.34
C ALA A 33 8.20 6.13 -6.90
N THR A 34 9.08 6.85 -7.58
CA THR A 34 9.44 8.25 -7.29
C THR A 34 8.81 9.27 -8.24
N THR A 35 8.08 8.80 -9.26
CA THR A 35 7.38 9.66 -10.21
C THR A 35 6.34 10.50 -9.48
N PRO A 36 6.38 11.83 -9.61
CA PRO A 36 5.40 12.70 -8.99
C PRO A 36 3.99 12.45 -9.53
N PHE A 37 3.00 12.50 -8.64
CA PHE A 37 1.60 12.53 -9.06
C PHE A 37 1.28 13.83 -9.79
N GLN A 38 0.31 13.78 -10.70
CA GLN A 38 -0.14 14.95 -11.46
C GLN A 38 -1.12 15.85 -10.68
N PHE A 39 -1.41 15.50 -9.43
CA PHE A 39 -2.29 16.24 -8.55
C PHE A 39 -1.53 16.75 -7.33
N ASP A 40 -1.97 17.90 -6.80
CA ASP A 40 -1.48 18.41 -5.53
C ASP A 40 -2.12 17.65 -4.37
N GLY A 41 -1.28 17.19 -3.44
CA GLY A 41 -1.71 16.40 -2.29
C GLY A 41 -0.61 16.28 -1.24
N ARG A 42 -0.95 15.69 -0.09
CA ARG A 42 0.00 15.41 0.98
C ARG A 42 1.14 14.51 0.50
N ASP A 43 0.79 13.48 -0.25
CA ASP A 43 1.71 12.49 -0.78
C ASP A 43 2.05 12.87 -2.22
N ARG A 44 3.34 13.04 -2.54
CA ARG A 44 3.77 13.53 -3.86
C ARG A 44 4.07 12.40 -4.84
N ASN A 45 4.35 11.21 -4.34
CA ASN A 45 4.67 10.02 -5.13
C ASN A 45 4.30 8.75 -4.34
N VAL A 46 4.49 7.57 -4.95
CA VAL A 46 4.16 6.28 -4.32
C VAL A 46 5.02 6.04 -3.08
N ARG A 47 6.29 6.42 -3.08
CA ARG A 47 7.17 6.29 -1.90
C ARG A 47 6.62 7.06 -0.69
N ASP A 48 6.08 8.26 -0.88
CA ASP A 48 5.49 9.04 0.21
C ASP A 48 4.28 8.31 0.82
N VAL A 49 3.43 7.72 -0.02
CA VAL A 49 2.29 6.91 0.44
C VAL A 49 2.77 5.72 1.28
N LEU A 50 3.84 5.04 0.84
CA LEU A 50 4.39 3.88 1.56
C LEU A 50 5.03 4.25 2.90
N ILE A 51 5.69 5.41 3.00
CA ILE A 51 6.24 5.91 4.26
C ILE A 51 5.11 6.16 5.27
N HIS A 52 4.01 6.79 4.85
CA HIS A 52 2.85 7.03 5.72
C HIS A 52 2.12 5.76 6.17
N LEU A 53 2.25 4.65 5.45
CA LEU A 53 1.70 3.36 5.87
C LEU A 53 2.60 2.64 6.88
N TYR A 54 3.89 3.00 6.93
CA TYR A 54 4.86 2.44 7.86
C TYR A 54 4.88 3.20 9.20
N GLU A 55 4.73 4.52 9.16
CA GLU A 55 4.60 5.39 10.34
C GLU A 55 3.26 5.19 11.08
#